data_AF-A0A819G708-F1
#
_entry.id   AF-A0A819G708-F1
#
_cell.length_a   1.000
_cell.length_b   1.000
_cell.length_c   1.000
_cell.angle_alpha   90.00
_cell.angle_beta   90.00
_cell.angle_gamma   90.00
#
_symmetry.space_group_name_H-M   'P 1'
#
loop_
_entity.id
_entity.type
_entity.pdbx_description
1 polymer ?
#
loop_
_entity_poly.entity_id
_entity_poly.type
_entity_poly.pdbx_seq_one_letter_code
_entity_poly.pdbx_strand_id
1 'polypeptide(L)'
;MQSSLNLQAPGFDFLPANPVELITTYTGMNSFLLCYIQCNMNPLCRTFVSDIVLSSVCRLYEGSIDTGIIVKSSSLTSRVGGLYYYSSLYDVYNQICDPHVLSANCYLICVDNVWQCPTTTFWNGSMCLNQVYYGDTCTMNEACRQDIGLQCSSDCQKCICNSTASWNNISCVIGQTVCPSSKPSDPCVAAYWLLDGNANDLTNKYNGTFVGNLSFTMGYIGRAIHFTIEFWFYINNRTSANIGLLGECMHGDTDTCLHFGLWGGSAPYMGFYNDDSVGSSSIVNYQWYHIAFVYNNTARQRQIYVNGLLENITSPNSLSPTGYLGHSGQVIICKSVHWPLNSITYMDQIFVTQRAKTANEILNDATLIAYYSFDCGSILDSGPNLLQSIAVGQTMITGQVKDAILFNSTNAYFRTPSFMTFGIANQPFSIALWMKPMNLRGILVHISNQSTGDGWCMPLLGFNSSGILIAQSSSLMIAVPTFPLNVWTHIVQTFSIQNGLQVYINGTLYRTVVGASMTPPYQSMYVSIGSQQIGGSSCMWGAIEPHSYAGAVDELLIYNRQITTIEIAIISS
;
A
#
# COMPACT_ATOMS: atom_id res chain seq x y z
N MET A 1 -24.13 29.20 -29.01
CA MET A 1 -24.02 28.41 -27.77
C MET A 1 -22.54 28.31 -27.45
N GLN A 2 -22.13 28.64 -26.23
CA GLN A 2 -20.71 28.78 -25.82
C GLN A 2 -20.06 27.45 -25.41
N SER A 3 -20.73 26.31 -25.62
CA SER A 3 -20.24 24.96 -25.37
C SER A 3 -21.07 23.96 -26.19
N SER A 4 -20.52 22.77 -26.42
CA SER A 4 -21.28 21.62 -26.89
C SER A 4 -21.58 20.68 -25.73
N LEU A 5 -22.77 20.08 -25.77
CA LEU A 5 -23.27 19.20 -24.73
C LEU A 5 -23.21 17.76 -25.20
N ASN A 6 -22.43 16.93 -24.52
CA ASN A 6 -22.41 15.50 -24.73
C ASN A 6 -23.34 14.84 -23.71
N LEU A 7 -24.32 14.05 -24.18
CA LEU A 7 -25.33 13.43 -23.34
C LEU A 7 -25.26 11.93 -23.44
N GLN A 8 -25.13 11.27 -22.28
CA GLN A 8 -25.30 9.83 -22.19
C GLN A 8 -26.78 9.45 -22.20
N ALA A 9 -27.03 8.19 -22.57
CA ALA A 9 -28.36 7.61 -22.45
C ALA A 9 -28.86 7.63 -20.99
N PRO A 10 -30.18 7.54 -20.74
CA PRO A 10 -30.71 7.37 -19.38
C PRO A 10 -30.24 6.05 -18.75
N GLY A 11 -30.17 6.03 -17.42
CA GLY A 11 -29.81 4.84 -16.64
C GLY A 11 -28.33 4.74 -16.29
N PHE A 12 -27.57 5.84 -16.43
CA PHE A 12 -26.14 5.91 -16.15
C PHE A 12 -25.82 6.96 -15.10
N ASP A 13 -24.75 6.72 -14.35
CA ASP A 13 -24.18 7.61 -13.36
C ASP A 13 -22.70 7.87 -13.70
N PHE A 14 -22.13 8.91 -13.09
CA PHE A 14 -20.73 9.28 -13.25
C PHE A 14 -19.98 8.98 -11.96
N LEU A 15 -18.95 8.15 -12.07
CA LEU A 15 -17.97 7.94 -11.02
C LEU A 15 -16.73 8.79 -11.36
N PRO A 16 -16.48 9.92 -10.65
CA PRO A 16 -15.31 10.76 -10.91
C PRO A 16 -14.01 9.98 -10.64
N ALA A 17 -12.89 10.44 -11.20
CA ALA A 17 -11.59 9.83 -10.94
C ALA A 17 -11.19 9.99 -9.46
N ASN A 18 -11.62 11.09 -8.85
CA ASN A 18 -11.43 11.36 -7.43
C ASN A 18 -12.74 11.89 -6.77
N PRO A 19 -13.09 11.45 -5.55
CA PRO A 19 -14.25 11.98 -4.81
C PRO A 19 -14.24 13.51 -4.58
N VAL A 20 -13.07 14.17 -4.67
CA VAL A 20 -12.94 15.64 -4.55
C VAL A 20 -13.54 16.39 -5.74
N GLU A 21 -13.80 15.73 -6.87
CA GLU A 21 -14.36 16.38 -8.07
C GLU A 21 -15.82 16.83 -7.91
N LEU A 22 -16.56 16.33 -6.91
CA LEU A 22 -17.96 16.75 -6.69
C LEU A 22 -17.98 18.19 -6.18
N ILE A 23 -18.37 19.12 -7.04
CA ILE A 23 -18.47 20.54 -6.72
C ILE A 23 -19.63 20.79 -5.77
N THR A 24 -20.81 20.29 -6.13
CA THR A 24 -22.04 20.51 -5.34
C THR A 24 -23.17 19.58 -5.77
N THR A 25 -24.15 19.45 -4.88
CA THR A 25 -25.38 18.68 -5.11
C THR A 25 -26.60 19.58 -4.85
N TYR A 26 -27.41 19.80 -5.87
CA TYR A 26 -28.69 20.50 -5.77
C TYR A 26 -29.83 19.49 -5.63
N THR A 27 -30.80 19.78 -4.77
CA THR A 27 -32.04 19.01 -4.60
C THR A 27 -33.24 19.79 -5.15
N GLY A 28 -34.30 19.10 -5.58
CA GLY A 28 -35.51 19.73 -6.13
C GLY A 28 -35.38 20.20 -7.59
N MET A 29 -34.35 19.72 -8.29
CA MET A 29 -34.07 20.04 -9.69
C MET A 29 -34.87 19.12 -10.60
N ASN A 30 -36.09 19.54 -10.93
CA ASN A 30 -37.07 18.71 -11.65
C ASN A 30 -36.87 18.66 -13.18
N SER A 31 -35.74 19.13 -13.69
CA SER A 31 -35.42 19.11 -15.11
C SER A 31 -33.92 19.01 -15.35
N PHE A 32 -33.58 18.15 -16.32
CA PHE A 32 -32.24 18.05 -16.86
C PHE A 32 -31.67 19.40 -17.32
N LEU A 33 -32.51 20.23 -17.95
CA LEU A 33 -32.11 21.55 -18.46
C LEU A 33 -31.68 22.49 -17.32
N LEU A 34 -32.33 22.39 -16.16
CA LEU A 34 -31.94 23.19 -14.98
C LEU A 34 -30.57 22.75 -14.45
N CYS A 35 -30.30 21.44 -14.44
CA CYS A 35 -28.99 20.91 -14.06
C CYS A 35 -27.87 21.36 -15.00
N TYR A 36 -28.14 21.32 -16.31
CA TYR A 36 -27.26 21.88 -17.32
C TYR A 36 -26.99 23.38 -17.08
N ILE A 37 -28.02 24.19 -16.82
CA ILE A 37 -27.87 25.63 -16.57
C ILE A 37 -26.99 25.88 -15.34
N GLN A 38 -27.18 25.12 -14.24
CA GLN A 38 -26.34 25.26 -13.05
C GLN A 38 -24.87 24.90 -13.35
N CYS A 39 -24.62 23.83 -14.09
CA CYS A 39 -23.27 23.48 -14.52
C CYS A 39 -22.66 24.60 -15.39
N ASN A 40 -23.42 25.10 -16.37
CA ASN A 40 -22.95 26.12 -17.28
C ASN A 40 -22.83 27.53 -16.64
N MET A 41 -23.30 27.75 -15.41
CA MET A 41 -23.03 28.98 -14.65
C MET A 41 -21.86 28.81 -13.67
N ASN A 42 -21.40 27.58 -13.44
CA ASN A 42 -20.31 27.30 -12.52
C ASN A 42 -19.00 27.16 -13.30
N PRO A 43 -18.00 28.03 -13.07
CA PRO A 43 -16.76 28.04 -13.86
C PRO A 43 -15.92 26.77 -13.71
N LEU A 44 -16.14 25.99 -12.64
CA LEU A 44 -15.44 24.73 -12.39
C LEU A 44 -16.17 23.53 -13.01
N CYS A 45 -17.45 23.64 -13.32
CA CYS A 45 -18.23 22.48 -13.75
C CYS A 45 -17.88 22.06 -15.19
N ARG A 46 -17.66 20.76 -15.38
CA ARG A 46 -17.43 20.11 -16.68
C ARG A 46 -18.37 18.94 -16.90
N THR A 47 -18.75 18.24 -15.84
CA THR A 47 -19.68 17.10 -15.91
C THR A 47 -20.80 17.31 -14.91
N PHE A 48 -22.01 16.85 -15.25
CA PHE A 48 -23.13 16.86 -14.33
C PHE A 48 -23.97 15.60 -14.45
N VAL A 49 -24.59 15.21 -13.34
CA VAL A 49 -25.54 14.09 -13.29
C VAL A 49 -26.87 14.60 -12.80
N SER A 50 -27.92 14.37 -13.58
CA SER A 50 -29.30 14.74 -13.23
C SER A 50 -30.14 13.49 -13.08
N ASP A 51 -30.82 13.37 -11.93
CA ASP A 51 -31.86 12.37 -11.69
C ASP A 51 -33.18 13.05 -11.33
N ILE A 52 -34.15 12.94 -12.22
CA ILE A 52 -35.42 13.70 -12.17
C ILE A 52 -36.57 12.96 -11.48
N VAL A 53 -36.41 11.69 -11.07
CA VAL A 53 -37.49 10.90 -10.43
C VAL A 53 -37.09 10.36 -9.05
N LEU A 54 -35.84 9.92 -8.88
CA LEU A 54 -35.31 9.60 -7.56
C LEU A 54 -34.61 10.84 -7.00
N SER A 55 -35.23 11.48 -5.99
CA SER A 55 -34.71 12.62 -5.21
C SER A 55 -34.56 14.00 -5.91
N SER A 56 -34.87 14.12 -7.21
CA SER A 56 -34.72 15.38 -7.98
C SER A 56 -33.33 16.02 -7.79
N VAL A 57 -32.28 15.21 -7.93
CA VAL A 57 -30.91 15.58 -7.59
C VAL A 57 -30.12 15.97 -8.85
N CYS A 58 -29.35 17.04 -8.74
CA CYS A 58 -28.36 17.46 -9.73
C CYS A 58 -26.99 17.56 -9.07
N ARG A 59 -26.04 16.72 -9.49
CA ARG A 59 -24.64 16.73 -9.03
C ARG A 59 -23.77 17.36 -10.09
N LEU A 60 -22.92 18.30 -9.70
CA LEU A 60 -21.96 18.97 -10.57
C LEU A 60 -20.54 18.51 -10.24
N TYR A 61 -19.74 18.25 -11.27
CA TYR A 61 -18.38 17.73 -11.15
C TYR A 61 -17.38 18.58 -11.94
N GLU A 62 -16.19 18.72 -11.37
CA GLU A 62 -15.05 19.43 -11.96
C GLU A 62 -14.38 18.63 -13.08
N GLY A 63 -14.31 17.31 -12.94
CA GLY A 63 -13.73 16.41 -13.94
C GLY A 63 -14.50 16.41 -15.25
N SER A 64 -13.76 16.28 -16.35
CA SER A 64 -14.36 16.05 -17.66
C SER A 64 -15.01 14.67 -17.66
N ILE A 65 -16.02 14.50 -18.52
CA ILE A 65 -16.69 13.21 -18.66
C ILE A 65 -15.71 12.11 -19.11
N ASP A 66 -14.60 12.51 -19.75
CA ASP A 66 -13.54 11.62 -20.23
C ASP A 66 -12.51 11.24 -19.13
N THR A 67 -12.49 11.93 -17.99
CA THR A 67 -11.55 11.61 -16.90
C THR A 67 -12.15 10.64 -15.88
N GLY A 68 -13.48 10.52 -15.79
CA GLY A 68 -14.15 9.56 -14.91
C GLY A 68 -14.69 8.31 -15.62
N ILE A 69 -15.42 7.48 -14.88
CA ILE A 69 -16.02 6.23 -15.37
C ILE A 69 -17.55 6.38 -15.42
N ILE A 70 -18.15 6.08 -16.57
CA ILE A 70 -19.61 6.00 -16.71
C ILE A 70 -20.08 4.61 -16.28
N VAL A 71 -20.92 4.56 -15.26
CA VAL A 71 -21.41 3.30 -14.66
C VAL A 71 -22.93 3.21 -14.76
N LYS A 72 -23.47 2.00 -14.69
CA LYS A 72 -24.93 1.80 -14.69
C LYS A 72 -25.50 2.32 -13.37
N SER A 73 -26.49 3.21 -13.44
CA SER A 73 -27.18 3.75 -12.27
C SER A 73 -28.26 2.80 -11.75
N SER A 74 -28.54 2.85 -10.45
CA SER A 74 -29.74 2.24 -9.86
C SER A 74 -31.03 2.95 -10.29
N SER A 75 -30.91 4.18 -10.80
CA SER A 75 -32.03 4.97 -11.30
C SER A 75 -32.09 4.94 -12.82
N LEU A 76 -33.23 4.53 -13.37
CA LEU A 76 -33.48 4.53 -14.82
C LEU A 76 -33.61 5.95 -15.40
N THR A 77 -33.74 6.96 -14.54
CA THR A 77 -33.90 8.36 -14.93
C THR A 77 -32.64 9.19 -14.77
N SER A 78 -31.59 8.64 -14.14
CA SER A 78 -30.29 9.29 -14.03
C SER A 78 -29.65 9.45 -15.40
N ARG A 79 -29.08 10.63 -15.65
CA ARG A 79 -28.42 10.99 -16.91
C ARG A 79 -27.16 11.79 -16.64
N VAL A 80 -26.09 11.44 -17.35
CA VAL A 80 -24.81 12.15 -17.32
C VAL A 80 -24.70 13.09 -18.52
N GLY A 81 -24.28 14.33 -18.28
CA GLY A 81 -23.97 15.33 -19.30
C GLY A 81 -22.57 15.92 -19.12
N GLY A 82 -21.83 16.08 -20.21
CA GLY A 82 -20.51 16.73 -20.25
C GLY A 82 -20.52 18.02 -21.08
N LEU A 83 -19.84 19.05 -20.60
CA LEU A 83 -19.62 20.32 -21.28
C LEU A 83 -18.27 20.30 -22.01
N TYR A 84 -18.29 20.53 -23.32
CA TYR A 84 -17.09 20.65 -24.14
C TYR A 84 -16.99 22.06 -24.72
N TYR A 85 -15.85 22.70 -24.51
CA TYR A 85 -15.56 24.06 -24.99
C TYR A 85 -14.74 24.02 -26.27
N TYR A 86 -14.94 25.02 -27.13
CA TYR A 86 -14.17 25.19 -28.36
C TYR A 86 -12.99 26.15 -28.11
N SER A 87 -11.86 25.92 -28.80
CA SER A 87 -10.67 26.76 -28.67
C SER A 87 -10.91 28.23 -29.03
N SER A 88 -11.84 28.52 -29.96
CA SER A 88 -12.22 29.88 -30.35
C SER A 88 -12.82 30.72 -29.23
N LEU A 89 -13.15 30.13 -28.09
CA LEU A 89 -13.63 30.86 -26.92
C LEU A 89 -12.49 31.54 -26.14
N TYR A 90 -11.26 31.11 -26.36
CA TYR A 90 -10.09 31.52 -25.59
C TYR A 90 -9.23 32.60 -26.27
N ASP A 91 -9.75 33.24 -27.33
CA ASP A 91 -9.03 34.28 -28.09
C ASP A 91 -8.59 35.49 -27.23
N VAL A 92 -9.24 35.70 -26.09
CA VAL A 92 -8.94 36.76 -25.12
C VAL A 92 -7.99 36.33 -24.00
N TYR A 93 -7.49 35.09 -24.00
CA TYR A 93 -6.51 34.61 -23.03
C TYR A 93 -5.28 35.52 -23.00
N ASN A 94 -4.77 35.83 -21.79
CA ASN A 94 -3.65 36.73 -21.54
C ASN A 94 -3.87 38.19 -22.01
N GLN A 95 -5.10 38.60 -22.32
CA GLN A 95 -5.45 40.00 -22.55
C GLN A 95 -5.95 40.67 -21.26
N ILE A 96 -5.93 42.00 -21.22
CA ILE A 96 -6.38 42.80 -20.07
C ILE A 96 -7.88 42.55 -19.85
N CYS A 97 -8.27 42.33 -18.60
CA CYS A 97 -9.65 42.19 -18.17
C CYS A 97 -9.99 43.22 -17.10
N ASP A 98 -11.27 43.60 -17.04
CA ASP A 98 -11.81 44.45 -15.97
C ASP A 98 -12.35 43.54 -14.85
N PRO A 99 -11.76 43.55 -13.64
CA PRO A 99 -12.21 42.72 -12.52
C PRO A 99 -13.62 43.07 -12.02
N HIS A 100 -14.17 44.23 -12.42
CA HIS A 100 -15.52 44.68 -12.08
C HIS A 100 -16.57 44.31 -13.14
N VAL A 101 -16.14 43.81 -14.31
CA VAL A 101 -17.05 43.27 -15.31
C VAL A 101 -17.33 41.82 -14.95
N LEU A 102 -18.56 41.54 -14.52
CA LEU A 102 -19.15 40.19 -14.41
C LEU A 102 -19.30 39.57 -15.81
N SER A 103 -18.24 39.45 -16.59
CA SER A 103 -18.28 38.62 -17.80
C SER A 103 -18.12 37.17 -17.35
N ALA A 104 -19.28 36.56 -17.13
CA ALA A 104 -19.51 35.16 -16.81
C ALA A 104 -19.07 34.23 -17.95
N ASN A 105 -17.78 34.19 -18.26
CA ASN A 105 -17.22 33.16 -19.12
C ASN A 105 -16.71 32.04 -18.23
N CYS A 106 -17.44 30.93 -18.15
CA CYS A 106 -17.10 29.76 -17.32
C CYS A 106 -15.78 29.07 -17.70
N TYR A 107 -15.07 29.60 -18.69
CA TYR A 107 -13.85 29.05 -19.26
C TYR A 107 -12.62 29.96 -19.07
N LEU A 108 -12.77 31.22 -18.64
CA LEU A 108 -11.67 32.12 -18.28
C LEU A 108 -12.04 32.99 -17.07
N ILE A 109 -11.10 33.21 -16.17
CA ILE A 109 -11.26 34.07 -14.99
C ILE A 109 -10.33 35.27 -15.07
N CYS A 110 -10.75 36.40 -14.52
CA CYS A 110 -9.92 37.61 -14.44
C CYS A 110 -9.09 37.55 -13.15
N VAL A 111 -7.78 37.33 -13.29
CA VAL A 111 -6.83 37.27 -12.18
C VAL A 111 -5.74 38.30 -12.44
N ASP A 112 -5.50 39.18 -11.47
CA ASP A 112 -4.52 40.27 -11.58
C ASP A 112 -4.69 41.14 -12.85
N ASN A 113 -5.94 41.44 -13.21
CA ASN A 113 -6.34 42.20 -14.42
C ASN A 113 -5.98 41.53 -15.76
N VAL A 114 -5.74 40.22 -15.77
CA VAL A 114 -5.51 39.45 -17.00
C VAL A 114 -6.44 38.23 -17.07
N TRP A 115 -6.94 37.90 -18.26
CA TRP A 115 -7.70 36.68 -18.49
C TRP A 115 -6.80 35.44 -18.37
N GLN A 116 -7.11 34.58 -17.41
CA GLN A 116 -6.37 33.36 -17.11
C GLN A 116 -7.30 32.14 -17.06
N CYS A 117 -6.70 30.95 -17.11
CA CYS A 117 -7.44 29.72 -16.93
C CYS A 117 -8.04 29.64 -15.51
N PRO A 118 -9.27 29.10 -15.35
CA PRO A 118 -9.84 28.80 -14.05
C PRO A 118 -8.91 27.94 -13.19
N THR A 119 -9.08 27.99 -11.87
CA THR A 119 -8.39 27.06 -10.96
C THR A 119 -8.62 25.62 -11.41
N THR A 120 -7.63 24.74 -11.17
CA THR A 120 -7.60 23.32 -11.58
C THR A 120 -7.62 23.07 -13.09
N THR A 121 -7.44 24.11 -13.90
CA THR A 121 -7.22 24.01 -15.34
C THR A 121 -5.91 24.67 -15.75
N PHE A 122 -5.36 24.30 -16.90
CA PHE A 122 -4.11 24.83 -17.40
C PHE A 122 -4.21 25.18 -18.89
N TRP A 123 -3.40 26.15 -19.31
CA TRP A 123 -3.33 26.56 -20.71
C TRP A 123 -2.48 25.57 -21.50
N ASN A 124 -3.07 24.88 -22.48
CA ASN A 124 -2.34 23.95 -23.34
C ASN A 124 -1.72 24.59 -24.60
N GLY A 125 -1.80 25.93 -24.72
CA GLY A 125 -1.41 26.66 -25.93
C GLY A 125 -2.59 27.11 -26.81
N SER A 126 -3.79 26.56 -26.60
CA SER A 126 -4.99 26.84 -27.42
C SER A 126 -6.28 27.00 -26.62
N MET A 127 -6.42 26.31 -25.49
CA MET A 127 -7.56 26.38 -24.59
C MET A 127 -7.16 25.94 -23.18
N CYS A 128 -7.99 26.28 -22.19
CA CYS A 128 -7.82 25.75 -20.84
C CYS A 128 -8.34 24.32 -20.76
N LEU A 129 -7.47 23.38 -20.43
CA LEU A 129 -7.79 21.97 -20.18
C LEU A 129 -7.78 21.68 -18.68
N ASN A 130 -8.53 20.66 -18.26
CA ASN A 130 -8.48 20.20 -16.89
C ASN A 130 -7.09 19.67 -16.55
N GLN A 131 -6.59 20.01 -15.36
CA GLN A 131 -5.42 19.38 -14.79
C GLN A 131 -5.72 17.91 -14.45
N VAL A 132 -4.72 17.05 -14.60
CA VAL A 132 -4.83 15.59 -14.43
C VAL A 132 -4.18 15.12 -13.13
N TYR A 133 -4.51 13.90 -12.69
CA TYR A 133 -4.23 13.35 -11.37
C TYR A 133 -3.03 12.41 -11.37
N TYR A 134 -2.72 11.85 -10.20
CA TYR A 134 -1.57 10.96 -10.01
C TYR A 134 -1.60 9.77 -10.96
N GLY A 135 -0.51 9.56 -11.69
CA GLY A 135 -0.35 8.51 -12.68
C GLY A 135 -0.84 8.87 -14.08
N ASP A 136 -1.60 9.95 -14.24
CA ASP A 136 -2.06 10.41 -15.56
C ASP A 136 -0.92 10.99 -16.39
N THR A 137 -1.05 10.88 -17.71
CA THR A 137 -0.05 11.41 -18.65
C THR A 137 -0.05 12.93 -18.67
N CYS A 138 1.13 13.54 -18.64
CA CYS A 138 1.32 14.98 -18.65
C CYS A 138 2.42 15.39 -19.64
N THR A 139 2.29 16.59 -20.20
CA THR A 139 3.28 17.16 -21.13
C THR A 139 4.07 18.31 -20.52
N MET A 140 3.52 18.96 -19.49
CA MET A 140 4.11 20.08 -18.78
C MET A 140 3.65 20.06 -17.32
N ASN A 141 4.37 20.76 -16.46
CA ASN A 141 4.13 20.69 -15.01
C ASN A 141 2.74 21.22 -14.62
N GLU A 142 2.27 22.25 -15.32
CA GLU A 142 0.97 22.88 -15.13
C GLU A 142 -0.18 21.94 -15.51
N ALA A 143 0.08 20.89 -16.28
CA ALA A 143 -0.94 19.89 -16.63
C ALA A 143 -1.34 19.03 -15.43
N CYS A 144 -0.50 18.94 -14.39
CA CYS A 144 -0.78 18.17 -13.20
C CYS A 144 -1.54 18.99 -12.16
N ARG A 145 -2.31 18.33 -11.29
CA ARG A 145 -2.95 18.96 -10.12
C ARG A 145 -1.90 19.42 -9.10
N GLN A 146 -1.37 20.62 -9.32
CA GLN A 146 -0.33 21.23 -8.49
C GLN A 146 -0.83 21.58 -7.10
N ASP A 147 -2.13 21.85 -6.95
CA ASP A 147 -2.79 22.12 -5.68
C ASP A 147 -2.74 20.93 -4.71
N ILE A 148 -2.59 19.70 -5.22
CA ILE A 148 -2.37 18.48 -4.43
C ILE A 148 -0.92 17.98 -4.52
N GLY A 149 0.01 18.85 -4.93
CA GLY A 149 1.45 18.60 -4.92
C GLY A 149 1.98 17.68 -6.03
N LEU A 150 1.18 17.45 -7.07
CA LEU A 150 1.63 16.70 -8.24
C LEU A 150 2.48 17.60 -9.15
N GLN A 151 3.50 16.98 -9.73
CA GLN A 151 4.33 17.58 -10.76
C GLN A 151 4.45 16.62 -11.94
N CYS A 152 4.64 17.18 -13.13
CA CYS A 152 4.88 16.37 -14.31
C CYS A 152 6.32 15.85 -14.27
N SER A 153 6.49 14.54 -14.13
CA SER A 153 7.81 13.93 -14.17
C SER A 153 8.42 14.05 -15.56
N SER A 154 9.62 14.62 -15.63
CA SER A 154 10.44 14.60 -16.85
C SER A 154 10.80 13.17 -17.29
N ASP A 155 10.84 12.23 -16.34
CA ASP A 155 11.40 10.90 -16.56
C ASP A 155 10.34 9.93 -17.12
N CYS A 156 9.07 10.09 -16.72
CA CYS A 156 8.00 9.19 -17.14
C CYS A 156 6.78 9.88 -17.77
N GLN A 157 6.79 11.22 -17.91
CA GLN A 157 5.66 12.00 -18.45
C GLN A 157 4.33 11.69 -17.76
N LYS A 158 4.40 11.39 -16.45
CA LYS A 158 3.23 11.19 -15.59
C LYS A 158 3.21 12.20 -14.47
N CYS A 159 2.01 12.57 -14.03
CA CYS A 159 1.83 13.36 -12.82
C CYS A 159 2.15 12.50 -11.62
N ILE A 160 3.23 12.84 -10.92
CA ILE A 160 3.69 12.14 -9.74
C ILE A 160 4.08 13.14 -8.67
N CYS A 161 4.33 12.63 -7.48
CA CYS A 161 4.89 13.44 -6.41
C CYS A 161 6.34 13.79 -6.71
N ASN A 162 6.78 14.93 -6.17
CA ASN A 162 8.20 15.27 -6.19
C ASN A 162 9.02 14.17 -5.50
N SER A 163 10.30 14.04 -5.86
CA SER A 163 11.27 13.05 -5.34
C SER A 163 11.35 12.95 -3.82
N THR A 164 10.93 13.99 -3.10
CA THR A 164 10.89 14.04 -1.63
C THR A 164 9.54 13.60 -1.06
N ALA A 165 8.53 13.37 -1.90
CA ALA A 165 7.14 13.12 -1.55
C ALA A 165 6.57 11.82 -2.12
N SER A 166 5.65 11.21 -1.39
CA SER A 166 4.88 10.03 -1.80
C SER A 166 3.40 10.35 -1.97
N TRP A 167 2.72 9.56 -2.80
CA TRP A 167 1.28 9.68 -3.03
C TRP A 167 0.51 8.90 -1.98
N ASN A 168 -0.41 9.55 -1.27
CA ASN A 168 -1.22 8.92 -0.22
C ASN A 168 -2.66 8.59 -0.67
N ASN A 169 -2.90 8.51 -1.99
CA ASN A 169 -4.22 8.42 -2.65
C ASN A 169 -5.05 9.71 -2.70
N ILE A 170 -4.58 10.82 -2.11
CA ILE A 170 -5.29 12.11 -2.10
C ILE A 170 -4.37 13.26 -2.57
N SER A 171 -3.13 13.32 -2.06
CA SER A 171 -2.15 14.36 -2.36
C SER A 171 -0.71 13.85 -2.19
N CYS A 172 0.26 14.64 -2.64
CA CYS A 172 1.69 14.38 -2.47
C CYS A 172 2.20 14.88 -1.12
N VAL A 173 2.88 14.00 -0.37
CA VAL A 173 3.35 14.26 1.00
C VAL A 173 4.83 13.94 1.18
N ILE A 174 5.64 14.87 1.70
CA ILE A 174 7.10 14.71 1.87
C ILE A 174 7.46 13.75 3.03
N GLY A 175 8.34 12.76 2.81
CA GLY A 175 8.79 11.81 3.86
C GLY A 175 10.09 12.23 4.55
N GLN A 176 10.32 12.13 5.86
CA GLN A 176 9.54 11.67 7.02
C GLN A 176 9.40 12.86 7.99
N THR A 177 8.24 13.17 8.57
CA THR A 177 7.63 12.42 9.67
C THR A 177 6.15 12.80 9.76
N VAL A 178 5.27 11.79 9.78
CA VAL A 178 3.88 11.82 10.29
C VAL A 178 2.91 12.75 9.54
N CYS A 179 1.61 12.44 9.52
CA CYS A 179 0.64 13.52 9.68
C CYS A 179 0.95 14.16 11.04
N PRO A 180 1.59 15.33 11.18
CA PRO A 180 1.88 15.88 12.49
C PRO A 180 0.66 16.69 12.94
N SER A 181 -0.52 16.07 12.91
CA SER A 181 -1.55 16.19 13.94
C SER A 181 -2.88 15.58 13.47
N SER A 182 -3.48 14.84 14.37
CA SER A 182 -4.83 14.27 14.34
C SER A 182 -5.89 15.31 14.74
N LYS A 183 -5.81 16.54 14.22
CA LYS A 183 -6.73 17.60 14.64
C LYS A 183 -7.96 17.68 13.73
N PRO A 184 -9.18 17.62 14.29
CA PRO A 184 -10.42 17.65 13.52
C PRO A 184 -10.67 18.94 12.71
N SER A 185 -9.90 19.99 12.98
CA SER A 185 -9.98 21.27 12.29
C SER A 185 -9.12 21.35 11.03
N ASP A 186 -8.45 20.26 10.65
CA ASP A 186 -7.63 20.21 9.43
C ASP A 186 -8.53 20.06 8.18
N PRO A 187 -8.41 20.94 7.17
CA PRO A 187 -9.18 20.86 5.92
C PRO A 187 -8.97 19.56 5.13
N CYS A 188 -7.92 18.78 5.43
CA CYS A 188 -7.62 17.50 4.79
C CYS A 188 -8.44 16.31 5.32
N VAL A 189 -9.27 16.52 6.35
CA VAL A 189 -10.10 15.46 6.93
C VAL A 189 -11.54 15.61 6.42
N ALA A 190 -11.99 14.66 5.59
CA ALA A 190 -13.31 14.71 4.95
C ALA A 190 -14.48 14.50 5.93
N ALA A 191 -14.25 13.64 6.92
CA ALA A 191 -15.11 13.37 8.06
C ALA A 191 -14.23 12.71 9.13
N TYR A 192 -14.44 13.02 10.39
CA TYR A 192 -13.64 12.51 11.50
C TYR A 192 -14.51 12.14 12.68
N TRP A 193 -14.80 10.85 12.79
CA TRP A 193 -15.42 10.30 13.98
C TRP A 193 -14.32 9.87 14.93
N LEU A 194 -14.14 10.62 16.02
CA LEU A 194 -13.28 10.17 17.12
C LEU A 194 -13.79 8.87 17.73
N LEU A 195 -15.11 8.65 17.66
CA LEU A 195 -15.79 7.55 18.34
C LEU A 195 -15.60 7.64 19.88
N ASP A 196 -15.52 8.87 20.38
CA ASP A 196 -15.38 9.26 21.79
C ASP A 196 -16.72 9.19 22.56
N GLY A 197 -17.48 8.10 22.42
CA GLY A 197 -18.79 7.97 23.07
C GLY A 197 -19.97 8.46 22.23
N ASN A 198 -19.74 8.92 21.00
CA ASN A 198 -20.77 9.34 20.05
C ASN A 198 -20.34 9.05 18.60
N ALA A 199 -21.27 9.15 17.65
CA ALA A 199 -21.02 9.04 16.21
C ALA A 199 -20.94 10.43 15.57
N ASN A 200 -20.55 11.46 16.31
CA ASN A 200 -20.45 12.80 15.77
C ASN A 200 -19.15 12.90 14.97
N ASP A 201 -19.28 13.41 13.76
CA ASP A 201 -18.17 13.82 12.94
C ASP A 201 -17.69 15.19 13.45
N LEU A 202 -16.43 15.30 13.83
CA LEU A 202 -15.85 16.53 14.36
C LEU A 202 -15.54 17.59 13.29
N THR A 203 -15.61 17.23 12.02
CA THR A 203 -15.68 18.20 10.91
C THR A 203 -17.11 18.72 10.73
N ASN A 204 -18.07 18.11 11.43
CA ASN A 204 -19.49 18.43 11.49
C ASN A 204 -20.23 18.34 10.14
N LYS A 205 -19.71 17.54 9.20
CA LYS A 205 -20.27 17.37 7.86
C LYS A 205 -21.10 16.09 7.73
N TYR A 206 -20.72 15.03 8.45
CA TYR A 206 -21.29 13.69 8.33
C TYR A 206 -21.58 13.05 9.69
N ASN A 207 -22.41 13.68 10.52
CA ASN A 207 -22.79 13.06 11.81
C ASN A 207 -23.51 11.72 11.59
N GLY A 208 -23.00 10.67 12.22
CA GLY A 208 -23.56 9.33 12.18
C GLY A 208 -24.62 9.12 13.26
N THR A 209 -25.41 8.07 13.11
CA THR A 209 -26.30 7.55 14.15
C THR A 209 -25.98 6.08 14.37
N PHE A 210 -25.79 5.68 15.62
CA PHE A 210 -25.55 4.27 15.94
C PHE A 210 -26.83 3.45 15.83
N VAL A 211 -26.70 2.25 15.27
CA VAL A 211 -27.78 1.27 15.19
C VAL A 211 -27.35 0.05 16.03
N GLY A 212 -28.09 -0.26 17.09
CA GLY A 212 -27.81 -1.37 18.03
C GLY A 212 -27.21 -0.95 19.37
N ASN A 213 -26.93 -1.93 20.25
CA ASN A 213 -26.30 -1.71 21.56
C ASN A 213 -24.77 -1.66 21.41
N LEU A 214 -24.18 -0.46 21.40
CA LEU A 214 -22.72 -0.25 21.33
C LEU A 214 -22.13 0.18 22.68
N SER A 215 -20.93 -0.30 22.99
CA SER A 215 -20.11 0.12 24.14
C SER A 215 -18.78 0.66 23.64
N PHE A 216 -18.28 1.73 24.25
CA PHE A 216 -17.02 2.38 23.86
C PHE A 216 -15.89 1.98 24.80
N THR A 217 -14.70 1.79 24.24
CA THR A 217 -13.45 1.54 24.97
C THR A 217 -12.47 2.68 24.75
N MET A 218 -11.31 2.73 25.38
CA MET A 218 -10.32 3.75 25.04
C MET A 218 -9.55 3.50 23.76
N GLY A 219 -9.25 4.59 23.08
CA GLY A 219 -8.31 4.68 21.98
C GLY A 219 -7.04 5.41 22.38
N TYR A 220 -6.10 5.51 21.44
CA TYR A 220 -4.85 6.27 21.60
C TYR A 220 -5.06 7.73 22.04
N ILE A 221 -6.15 8.35 21.60
CA ILE A 221 -6.71 9.62 22.09
C ILE A 221 -8.24 9.40 22.17
N GLY A 222 -8.87 9.63 23.32
CA GLY A 222 -10.31 9.50 23.46
C GLY A 222 -10.81 8.05 23.58
N ARG A 223 -12.00 7.74 23.07
CA ARG A 223 -12.59 6.40 23.04
C ARG A 223 -12.50 5.82 21.62
N ALA A 224 -12.13 4.55 21.48
CA ALA A 224 -12.13 3.82 20.22
C ALA A 224 -13.15 2.68 20.24
N ILE A 225 -13.45 2.15 19.06
CA ILE A 225 -14.18 0.89 18.92
C ILE A 225 -13.22 -0.28 18.70
N HIS A 226 -12.03 -0.16 18.09
CA HIS A 226 -11.10 -1.29 17.89
C HIS A 226 -9.64 -0.82 17.88
N PHE A 227 -8.68 -1.72 18.08
CA PHE A 227 -7.26 -1.40 17.87
C PHE A 227 -6.40 -2.64 17.53
N THR A 228 -5.22 -2.38 16.98
CA THR A 228 -4.13 -3.36 16.79
C THR A 228 -2.82 -2.75 17.27
N ILE A 229 -2.05 -3.50 18.04
CA ILE A 229 -0.68 -3.15 18.43
C ILE A 229 0.24 -4.28 17.97
N GLU A 230 1.30 -3.97 17.26
CA GLU A 230 2.26 -4.97 16.80
C GLU A 230 3.70 -4.45 16.81
N PHE A 231 4.66 -5.36 16.95
CA PHE A 231 6.08 -5.03 16.99
C PHE A 231 6.96 -6.27 16.88
N TRP A 232 8.24 -6.05 16.61
CA TRP A 232 9.27 -7.07 16.71
C TRP A 232 9.96 -7.00 18.06
N PHE A 233 10.24 -8.15 18.67
CA PHE A 233 11.02 -8.22 19.91
C PHE A 233 11.99 -9.40 19.90
N TYR A 234 13.08 -9.26 20.67
CA TYR A 234 14.12 -10.26 20.85
C TYR A 234 14.50 -10.39 22.32
N ILE A 235 14.50 -11.63 22.81
CA ILE A 235 14.79 -11.96 24.21
C ILE A 235 16.05 -12.82 24.32
N ASN A 236 17.03 -12.36 25.09
CA ASN A 236 18.23 -13.15 25.40
C ASN A 236 18.02 -14.14 26.55
N ASN A 237 17.46 -13.67 27.67
CA ASN A 237 17.46 -14.41 28.92
C ASN A 237 16.08 -14.38 29.56
N ARG A 238 15.17 -15.25 29.08
CA ARG A 238 13.88 -15.51 29.73
C ARG A 238 14.07 -15.91 31.19
N THR A 239 13.17 -15.42 32.04
CA THR A 239 12.99 -15.91 33.40
C THR A 239 11.64 -16.61 33.50
N SER A 240 11.37 -17.31 34.60
CA SER A 240 10.04 -17.87 34.88
C SER A 240 9.03 -16.81 35.35
N ALA A 241 9.47 -15.56 35.53
CA ALA A 241 8.61 -14.45 35.90
C ALA A 241 7.89 -13.87 34.67
N ASN A 242 6.75 -13.21 34.90
CA ASN A 242 6.05 -12.50 33.83
C ASN A 242 6.93 -11.37 33.27
N ILE A 243 6.92 -11.23 31.95
CA ILE A 243 7.69 -10.22 31.21
C ILE A 243 6.70 -9.23 30.61
N GLY A 244 6.80 -7.94 30.93
CA GLY A 244 6.01 -6.91 30.27
C GLY A 244 6.69 -6.42 28.99
N LEU A 245 6.00 -6.48 27.86
CA LEU A 245 6.47 -5.97 26.56
C LEU A 245 6.01 -4.53 26.34
N LEU A 246 4.72 -4.29 26.55
CA LEU A 246 4.09 -2.99 26.40
C LEU A 246 2.91 -2.91 27.36
N GLY A 247 2.61 -1.74 27.90
CA GLY A 247 1.39 -1.60 28.68
C GLY A 247 0.99 -0.17 28.97
N GLU A 248 -0.23 -0.03 29.44
CA GLU A 248 -0.85 1.21 29.88
C GLU A 248 -1.74 0.86 31.08
N CYS A 249 -1.87 1.73 32.07
CA CYS A 249 -2.79 1.48 33.18
C CYS A 249 -3.25 2.78 33.76
N MET A 250 -4.57 2.94 33.85
CA MET A 250 -5.20 4.07 34.51
C MET A 250 -5.27 3.87 36.02
N HIS A 251 -5.82 2.73 36.43
CA HIS A 251 -5.96 2.29 37.81
C HIS A 251 -5.98 0.77 37.85
N GLY A 252 -5.58 0.13 38.95
CA GLY A 252 -5.55 -1.33 39.07
C GLY A 252 -6.94 -1.97 39.27
N ASP A 253 -7.90 -1.64 38.40
CA ASP A 253 -9.26 -2.19 38.37
C ASP A 253 -9.50 -3.02 37.09
N THR A 254 -10.58 -3.80 37.10
CA THR A 254 -10.97 -4.62 35.95
C THR A 254 -11.21 -3.75 34.72
N ASP A 255 -10.69 -4.18 33.58
CA ASP A 255 -10.75 -3.51 32.28
C ASP A 255 -9.97 -2.19 32.16
N THR A 256 -9.24 -1.72 33.17
CA THR A 256 -8.62 -0.38 33.12
C THR A 256 -7.13 -0.35 32.81
N CYS A 257 -6.51 -1.49 32.49
CA CYS A 257 -5.08 -1.55 32.15
C CYS A 257 -4.77 -2.47 30.98
N LEU A 258 -4.07 -1.96 29.97
CA LEU A 258 -3.49 -2.76 28.90
C LEU A 258 -2.20 -3.42 29.35
N HIS A 259 -2.16 -4.74 29.34
CA HIS A 259 -1.00 -5.53 29.67
C HIS A 259 -0.63 -6.41 28.48
N PHE A 260 0.47 -6.11 27.81
CA PHE A 260 1.04 -6.95 26.76
C PHE A 260 2.37 -7.52 27.24
N GLY A 261 2.53 -8.83 27.11
CA GLY A 261 3.70 -9.47 27.71
C GLY A 261 3.80 -10.95 27.47
N LEU A 262 4.62 -11.60 28.30
CA LEU A 262 4.78 -13.03 28.36
C LEU A 262 4.41 -13.53 29.76
N TRP A 263 3.33 -14.28 29.87
CA TRP A 263 2.91 -14.98 31.08
C TRP A 263 3.83 -16.16 31.37
N GLY A 264 4.24 -16.32 32.64
CA GLY A 264 5.26 -17.28 33.05
C GLY A 264 6.58 -17.10 32.30
N GLY A 265 6.80 -15.90 31.74
CA GLY A 265 7.95 -15.54 30.91
C GLY A 265 8.02 -16.21 29.53
N SER A 266 7.04 -17.01 29.11
CA SER A 266 7.00 -17.66 27.77
C SER A 266 5.79 -17.31 26.94
N ALA A 267 4.62 -17.25 27.58
CA ALA A 267 3.35 -17.39 26.87
C ALA A 267 2.84 -16.01 26.49
N PRO A 268 2.65 -15.71 25.19
CA PRO A 268 2.09 -14.44 24.74
C PRO A 268 0.85 -14.06 25.55
N TYR A 269 0.77 -12.82 26.00
CA TYR A 269 -0.26 -12.38 26.92
C TYR A 269 -0.78 -11.01 26.52
N MET A 270 -2.11 -10.90 26.50
CA MET A 270 -2.85 -9.65 26.37
C MET A 270 -3.91 -9.59 27.45
N GLY A 271 -3.93 -8.53 28.24
CA GLY A 271 -4.92 -8.37 29.30
C GLY A 271 -5.43 -6.96 29.43
N PHE A 272 -6.68 -6.85 29.87
CA PHE A 272 -7.30 -5.58 30.28
C PHE A 272 -7.34 -5.38 31.80
N TYR A 273 -6.63 -6.23 32.56
CA TYR A 273 -6.75 -6.42 34.01
C TYR A 273 -8.01 -7.20 34.39
N ASN A 274 -7.84 -8.41 34.94
CA ASN A 274 -8.92 -9.37 35.24
C ASN A 274 -9.81 -9.78 34.05
N ASP A 275 -9.52 -9.29 32.84
CA ASP A 275 -10.05 -9.74 31.56
C ASP A 275 -8.87 -10.07 30.63
N ASP A 276 -8.22 -11.18 30.95
CA ASP A 276 -6.93 -11.56 30.37
C ASP A 276 -7.07 -12.64 29.30
N SER A 277 -6.10 -12.69 28.40
CA SER A 277 -5.95 -13.68 27.33
C SER A 277 -4.51 -14.13 27.28
N VAL A 278 -4.29 -15.44 27.27
CA VAL A 278 -2.96 -16.05 27.29
C VAL A 278 -2.84 -17.06 26.18
N GLY A 279 -1.76 -16.95 25.42
CA GLY A 279 -1.37 -17.91 24.43
C GLY A 279 -0.82 -19.21 25.00
N SER A 280 -0.87 -20.22 24.15
CA SER A 280 -0.22 -21.52 24.24
C SER A 280 1.22 -21.55 23.70
N SER A 281 1.58 -20.64 22.79
CA SER A 281 2.93 -20.61 22.19
C SER A 281 4.02 -20.34 23.25
N SER A 282 5.12 -21.08 23.18
CA SER A 282 6.28 -20.84 24.04
C SER A 282 7.35 -20.04 23.29
N ILE A 283 7.44 -18.74 23.59
CA ILE A 283 8.52 -17.86 23.10
C ILE A 283 9.85 -18.33 23.68
N VAL A 284 10.91 -18.54 22.90
CA VAL A 284 12.23 -18.98 23.38
C VAL A 284 13.31 -17.90 23.22
N ASN A 285 14.47 -18.11 23.83
CA ASN A 285 15.60 -17.17 23.78
C ASN A 285 16.24 -17.11 22.38
N TYR A 286 16.97 -16.01 22.15
CA TYR A 286 17.89 -15.79 21.05
C TYR A 286 17.28 -15.80 19.64
N GLN A 287 16.02 -15.38 19.53
CA GLN A 287 15.40 -15.17 18.23
C GLN A 287 14.40 -14.01 18.24
N TRP A 288 14.20 -13.45 17.05
CA TRP A 288 13.23 -12.40 16.79
C TRP A 288 11.83 -13.00 16.66
N TYR A 289 10.86 -12.30 17.22
CA TYR A 289 9.44 -12.60 17.06
C TYR A 289 8.70 -11.34 16.66
N HIS A 290 7.81 -11.47 15.67
CA HIS A 290 6.73 -10.51 15.48
C HIS A 290 5.57 -10.91 16.38
N ILE A 291 4.98 -9.94 17.07
CA ILE A 291 3.79 -10.16 17.89
C ILE A 291 2.77 -9.09 17.57
N ALA A 292 1.51 -9.50 17.45
CA ALA A 292 0.40 -8.58 17.29
C ALA A 292 -0.74 -8.90 18.26
N PHE A 293 -1.32 -7.84 18.79
CA PHE A 293 -2.44 -7.86 19.71
C PHE A 293 -3.59 -7.07 19.08
N VAL A 294 -4.65 -7.77 18.72
CA VAL A 294 -5.82 -7.18 18.04
C VAL A 294 -7.00 -7.22 19.00
N TYR A 295 -7.59 -6.06 19.27
CA TYR A 295 -8.86 -5.96 19.97
C TYR A 295 -9.98 -5.62 19.00
N ASN A 296 -10.93 -6.54 18.87
CA ASN A 296 -12.17 -6.32 18.15
C ASN A 296 -13.33 -6.18 19.14
N ASN A 297 -13.77 -4.95 19.43
CA ASN A 297 -14.83 -4.69 20.41
C ASN A 297 -16.23 -5.10 19.92
N THR A 298 -16.52 -5.02 18.62
CA THR A 298 -17.81 -5.49 18.07
C THR A 298 -17.99 -6.98 18.33
N ALA A 299 -16.94 -7.76 18.11
CA ALA A 299 -16.95 -9.20 18.38
C ALA A 299 -16.58 -9.53 19.84
N ARG A 300 -16.11 -8.55 20.61
CA ARG A 300 -15.51 -8.70 21.96
C ARG A 300 -14.38 -9.75 21.99
N GLN A 301 -13.51 -9.66 21.00
CA GLN A 301 -12.41 -10.60 20.80
C GLN A 301 -11.08 -9.90 21.05
N ARG A 302 -10.27 -10.51 21.90
CA ARG A 302 -8.83 -10.25 22.01
C ARG A 302 -8.13 -11.35 21.24
N GLN A 303 -7.32 -10.97 20.28
CA GLN A 303 -6.58 -11.88 19.44
C GLN A 303 -5.09 -11.64 19.63
N ILE A 304 -4.35 -12.73 19.78
CA ILE A 304 -2.90 -12.72 19.90
C ILE A 304 -2.35 -13.44 18.67
N TYR A 305 -1.40 -12.81 17.99
CA TYR A 305 -0.69 -13.37 16.85
C TYR A 305 0.80 -13.44 17.15
N VAL A 306 1.45 -14.52 16.74
CA VAL A 306 2.90 -14.68 16.82
C VAL A 306 3.42 -15.04 15.43
N ASN A 307 4.42 -14.29 14.95
CA ASN A 307 4.99 -14.42 13.61
C ASN A 307 3.92 -14.42 12.51
N GLY A 308 2.91 -13.57 12.66
CA GLY A 308 1.81 -13.44 11.71
C GLY A 308 0.68 -14.46 11.87
N LEU A 309 0.84 -15.50 12.72
CA LEU A 309 -0.13 -16.57 12.86
C LEU A 309 -1.01 -16.37 14.10
N LEU A 310 -2.33 -16.57 13.93
CA LEU A 310 -3.28 -16.48 15.05
C LEU A 310 -2.97 -17.57 16.07
N GLU A 311 -2.82 -17.14 17.31
CA GLU A 311 -2.36 -17.98 18.41
C GLU A 311 -3.47 -18.17 19.44
N ASN A 312 -4.17 -17.09 19.80
CA ASN A 312 -5.35 -17.14 20.66
C ASN A 312 -6.39 -16.12 20.17
N ILE A 313 -7.66 -16.47 20.32
CA ILE A 313 -8.81 -15.60 20.14
C ILE A 313 -9.82 -15.86 21.25
N THR A 314 -10.14 -14.84 22.04
CA THR A 314 -11.15 -14.99 23.09
C THR A 314 -12.55 -15.08 22.49
N SER A 315 -13.42 -15.89 23.10
CA SER A 315 -14.83 -15.93 22.71
C SER A 315 -15.54 -14.62 23.09
N PRO A 316 -16.64 -14.24 22.40
CA PRO A 316 -17.41 -13.02 22.71
C PRO A 316 -17.94 -12.93 24.15
N ASN A 317 -18.01 -14.07 24.84
CA ASN A 317 -18.50 -14.22 26.22
C ASN A 317 -17.37 -14.26 27.26
N SER A 318 -16.19 -13.70 26.96
CA SER A 318 -15.12 -13.58 27.97
C SER A 318 -15.56 -12.74 29.17
N LEU A 319 -14.92 -12.99 30.32
CA LEU A 319 -15.33 -12.70 31.70
C LEU A 319 -15.84 -11.27 32.04
N SER A 320 -15.67 -10.26 31.17
CA SER A 320 -16.17 -8.90 31.39
C SER A 320 -17.22 -8.44 30.34
N PRO A 321 -18.39 -7.92 30.76
CA PRO A 321 -19.41 -7.38 29.84
C PRO A 321 -19.04 -6.03 29.20
N THR A 322 -17.95 -5.39 29.64
CA THR A 322 -17.71 -3.96 29.38
C THR A 322 -16.61 -3.65 28.36
N GLY A 323 -15.77 -4.62 27.99
CA GLY A 323 -14.59 -4.38 27.13
C GLY A 323 -13.53 -3.54 27.85
N TYR A 324 -12.45 -3.11 27.19
CA TYR A 324 -11.46 -2.23 27.83
C TYR A 324 -12.11 -0.89 28.25
N LEU A 325 -11.78 -0.34 29.43
CA LEU A 325 -12.40 0.85 30.02
C LEU A 325 -11.38 1.93 30.44
N GLY A 326 -10.10 1.58 30.53
CA GLY A 326 -9.07 2.49 31.08
C GLY A 326 -8.97 3.74 30.22
N HIS A 327 -9.02 4.95 30.80
CA HIS A 327 -9.12 6.19 30.03
C HIS A 327 -8.03 7.27 30.17
N SER A 328 -6.98 6.94 30.91
CA SER A 328 -5.85 7.83 31.11
C SER A 328 -4.69 7.03 31.67
N GLY A 329 -3.64 6.82 30.88
CA GLY A 329 -2.44 6.14 31.35
C GLY A 329 -1.25 6.42 30.42
N GLN A 330 -0.05 6.34 30.98
CA GLN A 330 1.16 6.47 30.18
C GLN A 330 1.46 5.14 29.49
N VAL A 331 1.69 5.16 28.18
CA VAL A 331 2.21 4.00 27.46
C VAL A 331 3.65 3.75 27.88
N ILE A 332 3.94 2.54 28.30
CA ILE A 332 5.27 2.10 28.72
C ILE A 332 5.72 0.97 27.81
N ILE A 333 6.95 1.05 27.33
CA ILE A 333 7.59 0.09 26.43
C ILE A 333 8.66 -0.67 27.23
N CYS A 334 8.87 -1.95 26.89
CA CYS A 334 9.72 -2.91 27.61
C CYS A 334 9.24 -3.21 29.04
N LYS A 335 8.00 -2.84 29.37
CA LYS A 335 7.43 -2.97 30.71
C LYS A 335 5.92 -2.99 30.62
N SER A 336 5.28 -3.65 31.59
CA SER A 336 3.84 -3.50 31.87
C SER A 336 3.68 -2.95 33.28
N VAL A 337 2.57 -2.28 33.59
CA VAL A 337 2.39 -1.57 34.86
C VAL A 337 2.52 -2.47 36.08
N HIS A 338 2.18 -3.76 35.94
CA HIS A 338 2.26 -4.75 37.03
C HIS A 338 3.48 -5.66 36.98
N TRP A 339 4.28 -5.65 35.91
CA TRP A 339 5.38 -6.60 35.72
C TRP A 339 6.73 -5.88 35.52
N PRO A 340 7.78 -6.27 36.27
CA PRO A 340 9.07 -5.58 36.24
C PRO A 340 9.81 -5.73 34.89
N LEU A 341 10.77 -4.82 34.68
CA LEU A 341 11.71 -4.76 33.55
C LEU A 341 12.70 -5.93 33.59
N ASN A 342 12.24 -7.13 33.28
CA ASN A 342 13.11 -8.29 33.29
C ASN A 342 13.06 -8.93 31.90
N SER A 343 14.19 -8.97 31.20
CA SER A 343 14.51 -9.90 30.09
C SER A 343 14.35 -9.46 28.63
N ILE A 344 13.71 -8.33 28.29
CA ILE A 344 13.69 -7.86 26.88
C ILE A 344 15.04 -7.22 26.55
N THR A 345 15.68 -7.68 25.47
CA THR A 345 16.97 -7.13 25.04
C THR A 345 16.80 -6.13 23.91
N TYR A 346 15.97 -6.43 22.92
CA TYR A 346 15.73 -5.54 21.78
C TYR A 346 14.25 -5.53 21.38
N MET A 347 13.77 -4.38 20.90
CA MET A 347 12.50 -4.22 20.22
C MET A 347 12.69 -3.34 18.99
N ASP A 348 11.89 -3.56 17.96
CA ASP A 348 11.92 -2.82 16.71
C ASP A 348 10.51 -2.68 16.12
N GLN A 349 10.33 -1.66 15.27
CA GLN A 349 9.12 -1.42 14.46
C GLN A 349 7.79 -1.55 15.24
N ILE A 350 7.60 -0.71 16.25
CA ILE A 350 6.34 -0.68 17.02
C ILE A 350 5.28 0.12 16.26
N PHE A 351 4.17 -0.54 15.93
CA PHE A 351 3.02 0.06 15.26
C PHE A 351 1.76 -0.05 16.12
N VAL A 352 0.97 1.04 16.12
CA VAL A 352 -0.35 1.11 16.75
C VAL A 352 -1.33 1.58 15.70
N THR A 353 -2.34 0.76 15.42
CA THR A 353 -3.39 1.04 14.44
C THR A 353 -4.74 1.14 15.14
N GLN A 354 -5.53 2.17 14.81
CA GLN A 354 -6.87 2.40 15.40
C GLN A 354 -7.98 1.53 14.80
N ARG A 355 -7.62 0.38 14.24
CA ARG A 355 -8.55 -0.63 13.73
C ARG A 355 -8.06 -2.03 14.04
N ALA A 356 -8.96 -3.00 14.04
CA ALA A 356 -8.58 -4.40 14.03
C ALA A 356 -8.03 -4.77 12.65
N LYS A 357 -6.75 -5.15 12.57
CA LYS A 357 -6.15 -5.73 11.36
C LYS A 357 -6.67 -7.16 11.16
N THR A 358 -6.81 -7.55 9.90
CA THR A 358 -7.15 -8.92 9.52
C THR A 358 -5.95 -9.85 9.68
N ALA A 359 -6.19 -11.15 9.80
CA ALA A 359 -5.11 -12.14 9.89
C ALA A 359 -4.15 -12.08 8.69
N ASN A 360 -4.64 -11.75 7.49
CA ASN A 360 -3.80 -11.63 6.29
C ASN A 360 -2.88 -10.40 6.34
N GLU A 361 -3.39 -9.28 6.84
CA GLU A 361 -2.56 -8.08 7.04
C GLU A 361 -1.45 -8.35 8.06
N ILE A 362 -1.80 -8.93 9.22
CA ILE A 362 -0.82 -9.30 10.25
C ILE A 362 0.21 -10.31 9.73
N LEU A 363 -0.23 -11.29 8.93
CA LEU A 363 0.68 -12.24 8.31
C LEU A 363 1.63 -11.56 7.33
N ASN A 364 1.16 -10.61 6.53
CA ASN A 364 2.00 -9.84 5.62
C ASN A 364 2.99 -8.95 6.38
N ASP A 365 2.55 -8.23 7.41
CA ASP A 365 3.41 -7.38 8.24
C ASP A 365 4.55 -8.19 8.88
N ALA A 366 4.29 -9.45 9.26
CA ALA A 366 5.28 -10.33 9.87
C ALA A 366 6.21 -11.04 8.87
N THR A 367 5.82 -11.17 7.59
CA THR A 367 6.47 -12.15 6.68
C THR A 367 6.87 -11.63 5.32
N LEU A 368 6.29 -10.52 4.84
CA LEU A 368 6.77 -9.81 3.65
C LEU A 368 8.02 -9.01 4.03
N ILE A 369 9.17 -9.41 3.50
CA ILE A 369 10.44 -8.74 3.77
C ILE A 369 10.58 -7.51 2.89
N ALA A 370 10.27 -7.65 1.60
CA ALA A 370 10.42 -6.56 0.63
C ALA A 370 9.42 -6.71 -0.51
N TYR A 371 8.95 -5.58 -1.01
CA TYR A 371 8.11 -5.47 -2.20
C TYR A 371 8.58 -4.30 -3.06
N TYR A 372 8.89 -4.57 -4.33
CA TYR A 372 9.27 -3.55 -5.30
C TYR A 372 8.30 -3.58 -6.47
N SER A 373 7.44 -2.57 -6.57
CA SER A 373 6.54 -2.38 -7.71
C SER A 373 7.29 -1.90 -8.95
N PHE A 374 8.44 -1.24 -8.79
CA PHE A 374 9.16 -0.56 -9.87
C PHE A 374 8.40 0.56 -10.58
N ASP A 375 7.18 0.89 -10.14
CA ASP A 375 6.38 2.00 -10.60
C ASP A 375 7.18 3.30 -10.66
N CYS A 376 7.10 4.01 -11.79
CA CYS A 376 7.79 5.28 -12.02
C CYS A 376 9.31 5.23 -11.74
N GLY A 377 9.96 4.07 -11.88
CA GLY A 377 11.39 3.89 -11.63
C GLY A 377 11.76 3.88 -10.15
N SER A 378 10.78 3.75 -9.25
CA SER A 378 11.04 3.59 -7.83
C SER A 378 11.86 2.33 -7.56
N ILE A 379 12.96 2.50 -6.83
CA ILE A 379 13.77 1.41 -6.28
C ILE A 379 13.60 1.28 -4.77
N LEU A 380 12.65 2.02 -4.20
CA LEU A 380 12.29 1.97 -2.80
C LEU A 380 11.39 0.76 -2.54
N ASP A 381 11.64 0.09 -1.43
CA ASP A 381 10.77 -0.96 -0.92
C ASP A 381 9.41 -0.36 -0.57
N SER A 382 8.39 -0.80 -1.29
CA SER A 382 6.97 -0.49 -1.08
C SER A 382 6.34 -1.42 -0.05
N GLY A 383 7.11 -2.38 0.48
CA GLY A 383 6.76 -3.24 1.61
C GLY A 383 7.01 -2.57 2.96
N PRO A 384 6.89 -3.34 4.06
CA PRO A 384 6.89 -2.78 5.42
C PRO A 384 8.25 -2.27 5.92
N ASN A 385 9.36 -2.64 5.26
CA ASN A 385 10.72 -2.44 5.79
C ASN A 385 11.48 -1.25 5.18
N LEU A 386 10.94 -0.60 4.14
CA LEU A 386 11.51 0.60 3.51
C LEU A 386 13.01 0.46 3.16
N LEU A 387 13.42 -0.72 2.72
CA LEU A 387 14.80 -1.02 2.36
C LEU A 387 15.32 -0.10 1.24
N GLN A 388 16.54 0.41 1.43
CA GLN A 388 17.24 1.23 0.43
C GLN A 388 18.00 0.35 -0.56
N SER A 389 17.58 0.39 -1.83
CA SER A 389 18.16 -0.40 -2.92
C SER A 389 19.05 0.45 -3.82
N ILE A 390 19.78 -0.22 -4.71
CA ILE A 390 20.58 0.39 -5.78
C ILE A 390 20.15 -0.25 -7.10
N ALA A 391 19.98 0.58 -8.14
CA ALA A 391 19.84 0.10 -9.51
C ALA A 391 20.82 0.82 -10.44
N VAL A 392 21.43 0.08 -11.36
CA VAL A 392 22.42 0.57 -12.32
C VAL A 392 22.08 0.04 -13.70
N GLY A 393 22.17 0.90 -14.73
CA GLY A 393 22.05 0.48 -16.13
C GLY A 393 20.69 -0.10 -16.54
N GLN A 394 19.65 0.14 -15.73
CA GLN A 394 18.27 -0.23 -16.03
C GLN A 394 17.54 0.90 -16.76
N THR A 395 16.53 0.55 -17.55
CA THR A 395 15.60 1.52 -18.18
C THR A 395 14.17 1.18 -17.82
N MET A 396 13.27 2.14 -17.81
CA MET A 396 11.85 1.89 -17.56
C MET A 396 11.09 1.48 -18.81
N ILE A 397 10.12 0.58 -18.65
CA ILE A 397 9.14 0.21 -19.67
C ILE A 397 7.75 0.08 -19.05
N THR A 398 6.72 -0.08 -19.87
CA THR A 398 5.40 -0.50 -19.39
C THR A 398 5.48 -1.91 -18.79
N GLY A 399 5.04 -2.03 -17.54
CA GLY A 399 5.02 -3.25 -16.74
C GLY A 399 3.86 -4.17 -17.09
N GLN A 400 3.77 -5.27 -16.35
CA GLN A 400 2.54 -6.04 -16.22
C GLN A 400 1.54 -5.27 -15.36
N VAL A 401 2.02 -4.63 -14.30
CA VAL A 401 1.28 -3.66 -13.49
C VAL A 401 1.98 -2.31 -13.69
N LYS A 402 1.31 -1.38 -14.37
CA LYS A 402 1.81 -0.02 -14.65
C LYS A 402 3.22 0.02 -15.29
N ASP A 403 4.31 0.15 -14.52
CA ASP A 403 5.67 0.33 -15.02
C ASP A 403 6.64 -0.72 -14.45
N ALA A 404 7.64 -1.11 -15.24
CA ALA A 404 8.62 -2.12 -14.86
C ALA A 404 10.05 -1.71 -15.19
N ILE A 405 11.02 -2.31 -14.51
CA ILE A 405 12.44 -2.15 -14.85
C ILE A 405 12.85 -3.12 -15.96
N LEU A 406 13.61 -2.63 -16.93
CA LEU A 406 14.20 -3.38 -18.03
C LEU A 406 15.72 -3.44 -17.88
N PHE A 407 16.25 -4.67 -17.88
CA PHE A 407 17.69 -4.95 -17.95
C PHE A 407 18.07 -5.21 -19.41
N ASN A 408 18.73 -4.24 -20.05
CA ASN A 408 19.13 -4.31 -21.46
C ASN A 408 20.63 -4.13 -21.70
N SER A 409 21.43 -3.98 -20.65
CA SER A 409 22.89 -3.88 -20.72
C SER A 409 23.56 -4.98 -19.91
N THR A 410 24.78 -5.37 -20.29
CA THR A 410 25.51 -6.47 -19.64
C THR A 410 25.86 -6.20 -18.18
N ASN A 411 25.84 -4.93 -17.74
CA ASN A 411 26.13 -4.53 -16.37
C ASN A 411 24.89 -3.99 -15.63
N ALA A 412 23.69 -4.18 -16.21
CA ALA A 412 22.46 -3.73 -15.57
C ALA A 412 22.16 -4.59 -14.35
N TYR A 413 21.87 -3.97 -13.20
CA TYR A 413 21.42 -4.70 -12.03
C TYR A 413 20.55 -3.87 -11.11
N PHE A 414 19.71 -4.56 -10.35
CA PHE A 414 19.07 -4.05 -9.16
C PHE A 414 19.60 -4.86 -7.97
N ARG A 415 19.87 -4.21 -6.83
CA ARG A 415 20.36 -4.86 -5.63
C ARG A 415 19.75 -4.23 -4.39
N THR A 416 19.27 -5.07 -3.49
CA THR A 416 18.75 -4.67 -2.18
C THR A 416 19.47 -5.41 -1.04
N PRO A 417 19.87 -4.72 0.04
CA PRO A 417 20.61 -5.30 1.17
C PRO A 417 19.69 -5.81 2.30
N SER A 418 20.32 -6.28 3.38
CA SER A 418 19.68 -6.47 4.70
C SER A 418 18.77 -7.69 4.86
N PHE A 419 18.97 -8.75 4.08
CA PHE A 419 18.20 -9.99 4.19
C PHE A 419 18.87 -11.02 5.09
N MET A 420 18.68 -10.90 6.41
CA MET A 420 19.18 -11.89 7.38
C MET A 420 18.53 -13.28 7.19
N THR A 421 17.29 -13.33 6.71
CA THR A 421 16.52 -14.56 6.50
C THR A 421 17.22 -15.53 5.54
N PHE A 422 17.80 -15.02 4.44
CA PHE A 422 18.59 -15.85 3.51
C PHE A 422 19.93 -16.32 4.10
N GLY A 423 20.37 -15.71 5.20
CA GLY A 423 21.57 -16.08 5.94
C GLY A 423 21.36 -17.20 6.95
N ILE A 424 20.11 -17.54 7.29
CA ILE A 424 19.78 -18.53 8.33
C ILE A 424 19.60 -19.90 7.70
N ALA A 425 20.21 -20.92 8.31
CA ALA A 425 20.13 -22.29 7.82
C ALA A 425 18.69 -22.79 7.76
N ASN A 426 18.34 -23.33 6.59
CA ASN A 426 17.03 -23.89 6.28
C ASN A 426 15.82 -22.96 6.47
N GLN A 427 16.03 -21.64 6.50
CA GLN A 427 14.94 -20.67 6.56
C GLN A 427 14.03 -20.84 5.34
N PRO A 428 12.71 -21.04 5.52
CA PRO A 428 11.78 -21.03 4.42
C PRO A 428 11.73 -19.65 3.75
N PHE A 429 11.49 -19.61 2.43
CA PHE A 429 11.36 -18.36 1.71
C PHE A 429 10.44 -18.49 0.50
N SER A 430 9.97 -17.36 0.00
CA SER A 430 9.32 -17.26 -1.30
C SER A 430 9.80 -16.01 -2.02
N ILE A 431 10.05 -16.14 -3.32
CA ILE A 431 10.33 -15.01 -4.20
C ILE A 431 9.31 -15.10 -5.33
N ALA A 432 8.53 -14.04 -5.52
CA ALA A 432 7.54 -13.90 -6.58
C ALA A 432 7.87 -12.66 -7.42
N LEU A 433 7.73 -12.77 -8.74
CA LEU A 433 7.91 -11.66 -9.66
C LEU A 433 7.24 -11.94 -10.99
N TRP A 434 6.89 -10.87 -11.71
CA TRP A 434 6.62 -10.93 -13.14
C TRP A 434 7.92 -10.75 -13.92
N MET A 435 8.15 -11.59 -14.94
CA MET A 435 9.30 -11.46 -15.83
C MET A 435 8.89 -11.48 -17.30
N LYS A 436 9.62 -10.71 -18.11
CA LYS A 436 9.50 -10.69 -19.57
C LYS A 436 10.90 -10.82 -20.19
N PRO A 437 11.40 -12.06 -20.36
CA PRO A 437 12.76 -12.29 -20.86
C PRO A 437 12.89 -11.90 -22.33
N MET A 438 13.96 -11.19 -22.69
CA MET A 438 14.34 -10.90 -24.08
C MET A 438 15.27 -11.95 -24.67
N ASN A 439 16.02 -12.64 -23.79
CA ASN A 439 16.75 -13.86 -24.10
C ASN A 439 16.57 -14.87 -22.96
N LEU A 440 16.92 -16.12 -23.19
CA LEU A 440 16.84 -17.18 -22.19
C LEU A 440 18.24 -17.48 -21.64
N ARG A 441 18.94 -16.47 -21.11
CA ARG A 441 20.29 -16.64 -20.55
C ARG A 441 20.45 -15.85 -19.26
N GLY A 442 21.33 -16.35 -18.40
CA GLY A 442 21.85 -15.59 -17.27
C GLY A 442 21.03 -15.63 -15.99
N ILE A 443 21.52 -14.90 -15.01
CA ILE A 443 21.05 -14.90 -13.63
C ILE A 443 19.95 -13.86 -13.46
N LEU A 444 18.75 -14.32 -13.11
CA LEU A 444 17.61 -13.45 -12.84
C LEU A 444 17.57 -13.05 -11.36
N VAL A 445 17.65 -14.01 -10.44
CA VAL A 445 17.65 -13.76 -8.98
C VAL A 445 18.88 -14.38 -8.36
N HIS A 446 19.60 -13.59 -7.58
CA HIS A 446 20.89 -13.94 -6.99
C HIS A 446 20.95 -13.50 -5.53
N ILE A 447 21.49 -14.35 -4.65
CA ILE A 447 21.79 -13.97 -3.26
C ILE A 447 23.28 -14.09 -2.97
N SER A 448 23.82 -13.16 -2.18
CA SER A 448 25.23 -13.17 -1.75
C SER A 448 25.44 -12.48 -0.41
N ASN A 449 26.48 -12.87 0.33
CA ASN A 449 26.87 -12.19 1.58
C ASN A 449 27.73 -10.95 1.35
N GLN A 450 28.06 -10.61 0.09
CA GLN A 450 28.83 -9.44 -0.28
C GLN A 450 28.05 -8.57 -1.27
N SER A 451 28.23 -7.25 -1.19
CA SER A 451 27.57 -6.32 -2.09
C SER A 451 28.01 -6.55 -3.55
N THR A 452 29.23 -7.02 -3.77
CA THR A 452 29.84 -7.35 -5.07
C THR A 452 29.23 -8.56 -5.78
N GLY A 453 28.32 -9.31 -5.14
CA GLY A 453 27.64 -10.45 -5.74
C GLY A 453 28.49 -11.73 -5.82
N ASP A 454 29.62 -11.79 -5.11
CA ASP A 454 30.51 -12.94 -4.99
C ASP A 454 30.57 -13.41 -3.51
N GLY A 455 31.70 -13.95 -3.04
CA GLY A 455 31.81 -14.52 -1.70
C GLY A 455 30.99 -15.81 -1.53
N TRP A 456 30.21 -15.91 -0.46
CA TRP A 456 29.15 -16.92 -0.39
C TRP A 456 28.00 -16.40 -1.23
N CYS A 457 27.67 -17.12 -2.30
CA CYS A 457 26.71 -16.67 -3.28
C CYS A 457 25.92 -17.86 -3.84
N MET A 458 24.71 -17.58 -4.31
CA MET A 458 23.84 -18.59 -4.93
C MET A 458 22.87 -17.93 -5.91
N PRO A 459 22.93 -18.27 -7.22
CA PRO A 459 21.87 -17.95 -8.16
C PRO A 459 20.65 -18.80 -7.80
N LEU A 460 19.51 -18.17 -7.54
CA LEU A 460 18.27 -18.85 -7.17
C LEU A 460 17.43 -19.16 -8.42
N LEU A 461 17.33 -18.19 -9.32
CA LEU A 461 16.49 -18.26 -10.52
C LEU A 461 17.25 -17.67 -11.70
N GLY A 462 17.18 -18.33 -12.86
CA GLY A 462 17.86 -17.86 -14.08
C GLY A 462 17.83 -18.92 -15.16
N PHE A 463 18.56 -18.71 -16.24
CA PHE A 463 18.62 -19.65 -17.36
C PHE A 463 20.00 -20.28 -17.47
N ASN A 464 20.02 -21.54 -17.90
CA ASN A 464 21.26 -22.18 -18.31
C ASN A 464 21.63 -21.86 -19.76
N SER A 465 22.80 -22.31 -20.21
CA SER A 465 23.30 -22.06 -21.57
C SER A 465 22.46 -22.68 -22.68
N SER A 466 21.53 -23.58 -22.35
CA SER A 466 20.58 -24.21 -23.28
C SER A 466 19.21 -23.51 -23.33
N GLY A 467 19.03 -22.39 -22.61
CA GLY A 467 17.76 -21.66 -22.58
C GLY A 467 16.72 -22.24 -21.62
N ILE A 468 17.10 -23.17 -20.75
CA ILE A 468 16.19 -23.78 -19.77
C ILE A 468 16.15 -22.89 -18.53
N LEU A 469 14.96 -22.52 -18.08
CA LEU A 469 14.80 -21.82 -16.81
C LEU A 469 15.07 -22.81 -15.67
N ILE A 470 15.99 -22.43 -14.80
CA ILE A 470 16.42 -23.17 -13.63
C ILE A 470 16.00 -22.38 -12.39
N ALA A 471 15.24 -23.02 -11.52
CA ALA A 471 15.10 -22.60 -10.13
C ALA A 471 15.92 -23.58 -9.27
N GLN A 472 16.79 -23.07 -8.41
CA GLN A 472 17.66 -23.89 -7.58
C GLN A 472 17.77 -23.33 -6.16
N SER A 473 18.07 -24.22 -5.23
CA SER A 473 18.29 -23.90 -3.82
C SER A 473 19.11 -25.02 -3.18
N SER A 474 20.36 -24.75 -2.79
CA SER A 474 21.30 -25.81 -2.40
C SER A 474 21.35 -26.92 -3.48
N SER A 475 21.41 -28.19 -3.11
CA SER A 475 21.42 -29.29 -4.10
C SER A 475 20.11 -29.48 -4.88
N LEU A 476 19.04 -28.73 -4.58
CA LEU A 476 17.76 -28.83 -5.30
C LEU A 476 17.77 -28.02 -6.57
N MET A 477 17.12 -28.57 -7.59
CA MET A 477 16.95 -27.94 -8.89
C MET A 477 15.62 -28.34 -9.52
N ILE A 478 14.92 -27.36 -10.07
CA ILE A 478 13.77 -27.55 -10.96
C ILE A 478 14.12 -26.92 -12.31
N ALA A 479 14.00 -27.73 -13.37
CA ALA A 479 14.15 -27.29 -14.74
C ALA A 479 12.79 -27.10 -15.43
N VAL A 480 12.60 -25.94 -16.04
CA VAL A 480 11.46 -25.61 -16.90
C VAL A 480 11.99 -25.53 -18.34
N PRO A 481 11.78 -26.58 -19.16
CA PRO A 481 12.48 -26.75 -20.43
C PRO A 481 12.08 -25.76 -21.52
N THR A 482 10.90 -25.16 -21.40
CA THR A 482 10.37 -24.19 -22.36
C THR A 482 9.90 -22.96 -21.62
N PHE A 483 10.34 -21.78 -22.07
CA PHE A 483 9.92 -20.51 -21.50
C PHE A 483 9.65 -19.49 -22.61
N PRO A 484 8.53 -18.75 -22.57
CA PRO A 484 8.19 -17.80 -23.61
C PRO A 484 9.10 -16.56 -23.56
N LEU A 485 9.57 -16.13 -24.73
CA LEU A 485 10.27 -14.85 -24.88
C LEU A 485 9.28 -13.71 -25.06
N ASN A 486 9.60 -12.54 -24.51
CA ASN A 486 8.85 -11.30 -24.67
C ASN A 486 7.38 -11.38 -24.23
N VAL A 487 7.04 -12.29 -23.32
CA VAL A 487 5.71 -12.44 -22.71
C VAL A 487 5.85 -12.33 -21.19
N TRP A 488 5.02 -11.49 -20.57
CA TRP A 488 4.93 -11.43 -19.12
C TRP A 488 4.49 -12.77 -18.56
N THR A 489 5.33 -13.34 -17.70
CA THR A 489 5.08 -14.62 -17.03
C THR A 489 5.34 -14.43 -15.54
N HIS A 490 4.36 -14.77 -14.71
CA HIS A 490 4.51 -14.71 -13.26
C HIS A 490 5.22 -15.97 -12.78
N ILE A 491 6.32 -15.80 -12.05
CA ILE A 491 7.12 -16.90 -11.51
C ILE A 491 7.22 -16.77 -10.00
N VAL A 492 6.93 -17.87 -9.31
CA VAL A 492 7.16 -17.97 -7.87
C VAL A 492 8.07 -19.15 -7.58
N GLN A 493 9.17 -18.88 -6.88
CA GLN A 493 10.01 -19.90 -6.27
C GLN A 493 9.75 -19.92 -4.77
N THR A 494 9.39 -21.07 -4.21
CA THR A 494 9.24 -21.26 -2.76
C THR A 494 10.14 -22.38 -2.28
N PHE A 495 10.61 -22.28 -1.04
CA PHE A 495 11.38 -23.33 -0.38
C PHE A 495 10.97 -23.46 1.09
N SER A 496 10.87 -24.71 1.56
CA SER A 496 10.88 -25.05 2.97
C SER A 496 11.48 -26.45 3.17
N ILE A 497 11.96 -26.78 4.38
CA ILE A 497 12.44 -28.14 4.67
C ILE A 497 11.33 -29.18 4.45
N GLN A 498 10.10 -28.83 4.83
CA GLN A 498 8.98 -29.76 4.83
C GLN A 498 8.45 -30.06 3.43
N ASN A 499 8.41 -29.05 2.55
CA ASN A 499 7.82 -29.18 1.21
C ASN A 499 8.86 -29.16 0.08
N GLY A 500 10.13 -28.90 0.39
CA GLY A 500 11.21 -28.78 -0.59
C GLY A 500 11.12 -27.51 -1.42
N LEU A 501 11.78 -27.52 -2.57
CA LEU A 501 11.74 -26.45 -3.57
C LEU A 501 10.51 -26.63 -4.45
N GLN A 502 9.74 -25.56 -4.65
CA GLN A 502 8.59 -25.54 -5.56
C GLN A 502 8.69 -24.35 -6.51
N VAL A 503 8.22 -24.56 -7.73
CA VAL A 503 8.07 -23.50 -8.74
C VAL A 503 6.62 -23.44 -9.18
N TYR A 504 6.10 -22.22 -9.25
CA TYR A 504 4.78 -21.90 -9.79
C TYR A 504 4.93 -20.99 -11.00
N ILE A 505 4.09 -21.20 -12.01
CA ILE A 505 4.05 -20.42 -13.24
C ILE A 505 2.61 -19.94 -13.43
N ASN A 506 2.40 -18.63 -13.56
CA ASN A 506 1.09 -18.01 -13.72
C ASN A 506 0.05 -18.52 -12.70
N GLY A 507 0.43 -18.51 -11.42
CA GLY A 507 -0.42 -18.92 -10.31
C GLY A 507 -0.55 -20.44 -10.10
N THR A 508 -0.05 -21.26 -11.04
CA THR A 508 -0.23 -22.72 -11.01
C THR A 508 1.07 -23.42 -10.61
N LEU A 509 0.99 -24.43 -9.74
CA LEU A 509 2.16 -25.25 -9.36
C LEU A 509 2.71 -26.00 -10.58
N TYR A 510 3.95 -25.74 -10.95
CA TYR A 510 4.63 -26.45 -12.02
C TYR A 510 5.28 -27.74 -11.52
N ARG A 511 6.11 -27.65 -10.46
CA ARG A 511 6.83 -28.82 -9.92
C ARG A 511 7.27 -28.60 -8.48
N THR A 512 7.42 -29.72 -7.76
CA THR A 512 8.05 -29.81 -6.44
C THR A 512 9.23 -30.78 -6.50
N VAL A 513 10.33 -30.45 -5.82
CA VAL A 513 11.45 -31.35 -5.55
C VAL A 513 11.72 -31.31 -4.05
N VAL A 514 11.60 -32.48 -3.41
CA VAL A 514 11.83 -32.67 -1.98
C VAL A 514 13.29 -32.98 -1.68
N GLY A 515 13.73 -32.70 -0.46
CA GLY A 515 15.08 -32.97 0.02
C GLY A 515 15.91 -31.70 0.22
N ALA A 516 17.16 -31.87 0.64
CA ALA A 516 18.17 -30.83 0.91
C ALA A 516 18.03 -29.99 2.19
N SER A 517 19.20 -29.59 2.67
CA SER A 517 19.42 -28.55 3.66
C SER A 517 20.14 -27.38 3.02
N MET A 518 19.82 -26.16 3.44
CA MET A 518 20.59 -24.97 3.10
C MET A 518 21.48 -24.60 4.28
N THR A 519 22.78 -24.42 4.03
CA THR A 519 23.76 -24.01 5.04
C THR A 519 24.45 -22.68 4.65
N PRO A 520 23.71 -21.56 4.64
CA PRO A 520 24.25 -20.20 4.50
C PRO A 520 25.13 -19.79 5.69
N PRO A 521 25.91 -18.70 5.57
CA PRO A 521 26.99 -18.35 6.50
C PRO A 521 26.53 -17.66 7.79
N TYR A 522 25.23 -17.63 8.11
CA TYR A 522 24.66 -16.88 9.25
C TYR A 522 25.05 -15.39 9.22
N GLN A 523 24.77 -14.73 8.09
CA GLN A 523 25.05 -13.31 7.86
C GLN A 523 23.90 -12.65 7.10
N SER A 524 23.82 -11.32 7.17
CA SER A 524 22.91 -10.55 6.33
C SER A 524 23.29 -10.70 4.86
N MET A 525 22.31 -10.92 3.99
CA MET A 525 22.50 -11.17 2.57
C MET A 525 22.00 -10.00 1.72
N TYR A 526 22.54 -9.92 0.51
CA TYR A 526 22.05 -9.08 -0.58
C TYR A 526 21.24 -9.94 -1.54
N VAL A 527 20.13 -9.39 -2.04
CA VAL A 527 19.39 -9.94 -3.19
C VAL A 527 19.69 -9.05 -4.39
N SER A 528 20.08 -9.66 -5.51
CA SER A 528 20.37 -8.95 -6.76
C SER A 528 19.56 -9.54 -7.91
N ILE A 529 19.17 -8.66 -8.84
CA ILE A 529 18.43 -8.98 -10.06
C ILE A 529 19.23 -8.49 -11.27
N GLY A 530 19.31 -9.29 -12.33
CA GLY A 530 19.78 -8.85 -13.64
C GLY A 530 21.27 -9.07 -13.94
N SER A 531 22.14 -9.25 -12.94
CA SER A 531 23.60 -9.27 -13.16
C SER A 531 24.34 -10.50 -12.65
N GLN A 532 25.41 -10.81 -13.37
CA GLN A 532 26.40 -11.83 -13.08
C GLN A 532 27.65 -11.29 -12.36
N GLN A 533 28.00 -10.00 -12.53
CA GLN A 533 29.28 -9.43 -12.10
C GLN A 533 29.08 -8.00 -11.58
N ILE A 534 28.65 -7.87 -10.33
CA ILE A 534 28.54 -6.54 -9.70
C ILE A 534 29.93 -6.04 -9.27
N GLY A 535 30.82 -6.93 -8.80
CA GLY A 535 32.20 -6.62 -8.37
C GLY A 535 33.32 -7.15 -9.28
N GLY A 536 33.00 -7.63 -10.49
CA GLY A 536 33.99 -8.17 -11.44
C GLY A 536 34.21 -9.69 -11.35
N SER A 537 33.78 -10.36 -10.29
CA SER A 537 33.75 -11.83 -10.17
C SER A 537 32.32 -12.37 -10.31
N SER A 538 32.15 -13.55 -10.92
CA SER A 538 30.85 -14.19 -11.11
C SER A 538 30.56 -15.25 -10.06
N CYS A 539 29.31 -15.35 -9.63
CA CYS A 539 28.84 -16.49 -8.84
C CYS A 539 28.68 -17.74 -9.72
N MET A 540 29.72 -18.58 -9.78
CA MET A 540 29.73 -19.81 -10.58
C MET A 540 29.21 -20.99 -9.75
N TRP A 541 27.89 -21.12 -9.61
CA TRP A 541 27.31 -22.22 -8.84
C TRP A 541 25.98 -22.73 -9.41
N GLY A 542 25.80 -24.05 -9.36
CA GLY A 542 24.60 -24.75 -9.83
C GLY A 542 24.53 -24.86 -11.36
N ALA A 543 23.31 -24.91 -11.90
CA ALA A 543 23.08 -25.07 -13.33
C ALA A 543 22.71 -23.78 -14.07
N ILE A 544 22.52 -22.67 -13.36
CA ILE A 544 22.29 -21.36 -13.98
C ILE A 544 23.59 -20.89 -14.61
N GLU A 545 23.50 -20.41 -15.85
CA GLU A 545 24.65 -19.86 -16.55
C GLU A 545 25.09 -18.56 -15.87
N PRO A 546 26.38 -18.37 -15.54
CA PRO A 546 26.89 -17.09 -15.12
C PRO A 546 26.89 -16.18 -16.36
N HIS A 547 25.75 -15.57 -16.63
CA HIS A 547 25.50 -14.55 -17.64
C HIS A 547 24.59 -13.47 -17.07
N SER A 548 24.64 -12.24 -17.58
CA SER A 548 23.66 -11.22 -17.20
C SER A 548 22.31 -11.54 -17.83
N TYR A 549 21.24 -11.35 -17.06
CA TYR A 549 19.88 -11.52 -17.54
C TYR A 549 19.47 -10.31 -18.40
N ALA A 550 18.82 -10.57 -19.53
CA ALA A 550 18.23 -9.53 -20.35
C ALA A 550 16.71 -9.71 -20.45
N GLY A 551 15.97 -8.73 -19.96
CA GLY A 551 14.52 -8.74 -19.89
C GLY A 551 13.98 -7.80 -18.84
N ALA A 552 12.66 -7.68 -18.78
CA ALA A 552 12.00 -6.85 -17.78
C ALA A 552 11.57 -7.66 -16.56
N VAL A 553 11.48 -6.98 -15.42
CA VAL A 553 11.01 -7.51 -14.13
C VAL A 553 10.05 -6.50 -13.52
N ASP A 554 8.97 -7.02 -12.96
CA ASP A 554 7.89 -6.26 -12.36
C ASP A 554 7.37 -6.96 -11.09
N GLU A 555 6.82 -6.19 -10.15
CA GLU A 555 6.23 -6.67 -8.89
C GLU A 555 7.09 -7.72 -8.14
N LEU A 556 8.31 -7.35 -7.73
CA LEU A 556 9.19 -8.25 -6.98
C LEU A 556 8.76 -8.33 -5.51
N LEU A 557 8.26 -9.48 -5.07
CA LEU A 557 7.93 -9.77 -3.67
C LEU A 557 8.87 -10.82 -3.07
N ILE A 558 9.33 -10.57 -1.85
CA ILE A 558 10.23 -11.46 -1.11
C ILE A 558 9.66 -11.73 0.28
N TYR A 559 9.41 -13.01 0.59
CA TYR A 559 8.85 -13.46 1.85
C TYR A 559 9.84 -14.31 2.65
N ASN A 560 9.80 -14.19 3.98
CA ASN A 560 10.58 -15.02 4.92
C ASN A 560 9.94 -16.39 5.22
N ARG A 561 8.97 -16.80 4.39
CA ARG A 561 8.24 -18.06 4.52
C ARG A 561 7.86 -18.63 3.16
N GLN A 562 7.43 -19.88 3.17
CA GLN A 562 6.69 -20.45 2.05
C GLN A 562 5.26 -19.87 2.02
N ILE A 563 4.91 -19.17 0.93
CA ILE A 563 3.54 -18.68 0.70
C ILE A 563 2.65 -19.80 0.15
N THR A 564 1.36 -19.71 0.43
CA THR A 564 0.36 -20.73 0.05
C THR A 564 -0.05 -20.59 -1.41
N THR A 565 -0.66 -21.63 -1.97
CA THR A 565 -1.20 -21.59 -3.34
C THR A 565 -2.29 -20.53 -3.53
N ILE A 566 -3.04 -20.19 -2.48
CA ILE A 566 -4.06 -19.15 -2.51
C ILE A 566 -3.42 -17.77 -2.61
N GLU A 567 -2.37 -17.52 -1.81
CA GLU A 567 -1.62 -16.26 -1.88
C GLU A 567 -0.94 -16.08 -3.24
N ILE A 568 -0.36 -17.15 -3.79
CA ILE A 568 0.23 -17.15 -5.15
C ILE A 568 -0.83 -16.80 -6.19
N ALA A 569 -2.05 -17.35 -6.08
CA ALA A 569 -3.12 -17.03 -7.01
C ALA A 569 -3.48 -15.54 -6.98
N ILE A 570 -3.54 -14.92 -5.79
CA ILE A 570 -3.85 -13.50 -5.59
C ILE A 570 -2.79 -12.58 -6.23
N ILE A 571 -1.50 -12.88 -6.04
CA ILE A 571 -0.42 -12.03 -6.59
C ILE A 571 -0.14 -12.29 -8.08
N SER A 572 -0.74 -13.35 -8.65
CA SER A 572 -0.57 -13.74 -10.05
C SER A 572 -1.71 -13.29 -10.97
N SER A 573 -2.79 -12.73 -10.42
CA SER A 573 -3.92 -12.16 -11.15
C SER A 573 -3.68 -10.70 -11.46
#